data_AF-A0A919Q2J9-F1
#
_entry.id   AF-A0A919Q2J9-F1
#
_cell.length_a   1.000
_cell.length_b   1.000
_cell.length_c   1.000
_cell.angle_alpha   90.00
_cell.angle_beta   90.00
_cell.angle_gamma   90.00
#
_symmetry.space_group_name_H-M   'P 1'
#
loop_
_entity.id
_entity.type
_entity.pdbx_description
1 polymer ?
#
loop_
_entity_poly.entity_id
_entity_poly.type
_entity_poly.pdbx_seq_one_letter_code
_entity_poly.pdbx_strand_id
1 'polypeptide(L)'
;MTAQPVGSRAGHIFLSLARIAVGWIFLWTFLDKTFGLGFSTCRDAESGAVDVGCDAAWSTGARMTEGYLGSSSGPLAGFYQGLGEQAWTDWPYMIGLLGIGLALVLGIGTRVAMVAGSLMLAMMYTSHAWPGAVYPQQNPFVDEHIVYILTIIAAVLLEVRYQAIGLGEWWKRLSIVEKNRWLV
;
A
#
# COMPACT_ATOMS: atom_id res chain seq x y z
N MET A 1 -14.73 34.19 -11.22
CA MET A 1 -14.10 33.27 -12.19
C MET A 1 -13.88 31.93 -11.50
N THR A 2 -14.78 30.97 -11.71
CA THR A 2 -14.57 29.59 -11.26
C THR A 2 -13.50 28.97 -12.15
N ALA A 3 -12.28 28.79 -11.63
CA ALA A 3 -11.23 28.08 -12.34
C ALA A 3 -11.79 26.71 -12.77
N GLN A 4 -11.95 26.53 -14.09
CA GLN A 4 -12.22 25.21 -14.67
C GLN A 4 -11.12 24.27 -14.19
N PRO A 5 -11.42 22.99 -13.88
CA PRO A 5 -10.39 22.03 -13.55
C PRO A 5 -9.34 22.05 -14.66
N VAL A 6 -8.09 22.34 -14.32
CA VAL A 6 -6.97 22.25 -15.26
C VAL A 6 -6.72 20.75 -15.47
N GLY A 7 -7.46 20.14 -16.39
CA GLY A 7 -7.39 18.71 -16.65
C GLY A 7 -8.38 18.27 -17.73
N SER A 8 -7.90 17.51 -18.71
CA SER A 8 -8.81 16.83 -19.64
C SER A 8 -9.64 15.79 -18.87
N ARG A 9 -10.86 15.49 -19.32
CA ARG A 9 -11.67 14.39 -18.72
C ARG A 9 -10.88 13.09 -18.65
N ALA A 10 -10.08 12.81 -19.68
CA ALA A 10 -9.18 11.67 -19.72
C ALA A 10 -8.16 11.70 -18.57
N GLY A 11 -7.54 12.86 -18.28
CA GLY A 11 -6.59 13.01 -17.18
C GLY A 11 -7.18 12.63 -15.81
N HIS A 12 -8.41 13.08 -15.51
CA HIS A 12 -9.08 12.70 -14.27
C HIS A 12 -9.42 11.21 -14.20
N ILE A 13 -9.81 10.60 -15.33
CA ILE A 13 -10.07 9.16 -15.41
C ILE A 13 -8.78 8.37 -15.12
N PHE A 14 -7.68 8.70 -15.80
CA PHE A 14 -6.40 8.03 -15.60
C PHE A 14 -5.84 8.24 -14.20
N LEU A 15 -6.10 9.40 -13.58
CA LEU A 15 -5.75 9.64 -12.19
C LEU A 15 -6.53 8.71 -11.25
N SER A 16 -7.84 8.55 -11.45
CA SER A 16 -8.65 7.61 -10.67
C SER A 16 -8.22 6.17 -10.90
N LEU A 17 -7.87 5.80 -12.14
CA LEU A 17 -7.34 4.47 -12.45
C LEU A 17 -5.99 4.24 -11.78
N ALA A 18 -5.09 5.23 -11.74
CA ALA A 18 -3.82 5.13 -11.03
C ALA A 18 -4.04 4.93 -9.52
N ARG A 19 -4.95 5.70 -8.90
CA ARG A 19 -5.34 5.50 -7.50
C ARG A 19 -5.85 4.09 -7.24
N ILE A 20 -6.77 3.61 -8.08
CA ILE A 20 -7.37 2.27 -7.96
C ILE A 20 -6.30 1.20 -8.17
N ALA A 21 -5.41 1.36 -9.15
CA ALA A 21 -4.33 0.41 -9.42
C ALA A 21 -3.38 0.30 -8.22
N VAL A 22 -2.95 1.43 -7.66
CA VAL A 22 -2.12 1.41 -6.45
C VAL A 22 -2.88 0.80 -5.27
N GLY A 23 -4.14 1.19 -5.04
CA GLY A 23 -4.97 0.57 -3.99
C GLY A 23 -5.14 -0.93 -4.18
N TRP A 24 -5.25 -1.39 -5.43
CA TRP A 24 -5.34 -2.81 -5.76
C TRP A 24 -4.05 -3.56 -5.43
N ILE A 25 -2.88 -2.96 -5.58
CA ILE A 25 -1.60 -3.57 -5.14
C ILE A 25 -1.64 -3.89 -3.64
N PHE A 26 -2.12 -2.95 -2.81
CA PHE A 26 -2.28 -3.18 -1.37
C PHE A 26 -3.30 -4.28 -1.06
N LEU A 27 -4.48 -4.23 -1.70
CA LEU A 27 -5.52 -5.25 -1.51
C LEU A 27 -5.06 -6.62 -1.96
N TRP A 28 -4.40 -6.71 -3.10
CA TRP A 28 -3.89 -7.96 -3.62
C TRP A 28 -2.85 -8.56 -2.70
N THR A 29 -1.92 -7.72 -2.20
CA THR A 29 -0.94 -8.15 -1.19
C THR A 29 -1.63 -8.68 0.05
N PHE A 30 -2.68 -8.00 0.54
CA PHE A 30 -3.48 -8.49 1.66
C PHE A 30 -4.14 -9.84 1.35
N LEU A 31 -4.78 -10.00 0.19
CA LEU A 31 -5.47 -11.24 -0.20
C LEU A 31 -4.49 -12.42 -0.33
N ASP A 32 -3.38 -12.21 -1.03
CA ASP A 32 -2.34 -13.23 -1.22
C ASP A 32 -1.73 -13.64 0.13
N LYS A 33 -1.42 -12.68 0.99
CA LYS A 33 -0.87 -12.95 2.34
C LYS A 33 -1.90 -13.59 3.26
N THR A 34 -3.16 -13.21 3.17
CA THR A 34 -4.22 -13.76 4.04
C THR A 34 -4.52 -15.20 3.70
N PHE A 35 -4.67 -15.52 2.42
CA PHE A 35 -5.16 -16.81 1.96
C PHE A 35 -4.08 -17.72 1.36
N GLY A 36 -2.85 -17.23 1.17
CA GLY A 36 -1.77 -17.98 0.54
C GLY A 36 -2.08 -18.31 -0.93
N LEU A 37 -2.36 -17.29 -1.75
CA LEU A 37 -2.82 -17.50 -3.14
C LEU A 37 -1.71 -17.94 -4.11
N GLY A 38 -0.45 -17.99 -3.66
CA GLY A 38 0.66 -18.50 -4.47
C GLY A 38 1.39 -17.45 -5.28
N PHE A 39 1.09 -16.15 -5.14
CA PHE A 39 1.77 -15.12 -5.93
C PHE A 39 3.10 -14.76 -5.27
N SER A 40 3.03 -14.20 -4.07
CA SER A 40 4.21 -13.93 -3.22
C SER A 40 4.26 -14.83 -2.00
N THR A 41 3.11 -15.34 -1.56
CA THR A 41 2.96 -16.23 -0.40
C THR A 41 2.73 -17.65 -0.90
N CYS A 42 3.31 -18.65 -0.23
CA CYS A 42 3.19 -20.06 -0.60
C CYS A 42 3.75 -20.43 -1.99
N ARG A 43 4.81 -19.74 -2.41
CA ARG A 43 5.58 -20.07 -3.60
C ARG A 43 6.98 -20.50 -3.19
N ASP A 44 7.35 -21.72 -3.59
CA ASP A 44 8.69 -22.23 -3.36
C ASP A 44 9.70 -21.47 -4.23
N ALA A 45 10.82 -21.05 -3.63
CA ALA A 45 11.80 -20.18 -4.29
C ALA A 45 12.66 -20.92 -5.31
N GLU A 46 12.86 -22.23 -5.15
CA GLU A 46 13.74 -23.03 -6.02
C GLU A 46 12.97 -23.67 -7.18
N SER A 47 11.86 -24.34 -6.88
CA SER A 47 11.03 -25.06 -7.85
C SER A 47 9.95 -24.18 -8.49
N GLY A 48 9.61 -23.05 -7.88
CA GLY A 48 8.48 -22.21 -8.31
C GLY A 48 7.11 -22.85 -8.07
N ALA A 49 7.06 -24.01 -7.39
CA ALA A 49 5.84 -24.70 -7.05
C ALA A 49 4.96 -23.82 -6.15
N VAL A 50 3.66 -23.90 -6.37
CA VAL A 50 2.65 -23.13 -5.64
C VAL A 50 1.81 -24.08 -4.81
N ASP A 51 1.75 -23.83 -3.51
CA ASP A 51 0.91 -24.57 -2.57
C ASP A 51 -0.17 -23.66 -1.98
N VAL A 52 -1.32 -23.55 -2.66
CA VAL A 52 -2.35 -22.59 -2.25
C VAL A 52 -2.90 -22.93 -0.87
N GLY A 53 -2.89 -21.94 0.04
CA GLY A 53 -3.35 -22.13 1.42
C GLY A 53 -2.33 -22.81 2.34
N CYS A 54 -1.05 -22.79 2.00
CA CYS A 54 0.02 -23.33 2.83
C CYS A 54 0.14 -22.64 4.20
N ASP A 55 0.95 -23.23 5.08
CA ASP A 55 1.20 -22.74 6.44
C ASP A 55 1.87 -21.35 6.53
N ALA A 56 2.33 -20.78 5.41
CA ALA A 56 2.86 -19.43 5.34
C ALA A 56 1.78 -18.34 5.18
N ALA A 57 0.50 -18.71 5.08
CA ALA A 57 -0.62 -17.77 5.01
C ALA A 57 -0.96 -17.15 6.38
N TRP A 58 -1.50 -15.93 6.41
CA TRP A 58 -1.82 -15.27 7.68
C TRP A 58 -2.97 -15.94 8.40
N SER A 59 -3.91 -16.54 7.66
CA SER A 59 -5.02 -17.30 8.24
C SER A 59 -4.58 -18.54 9.03
N THR A 60 -3.37 -19.07 8.78
CA THR A 60 -2.80 -20.21 9.52
C THR A 60 -1.96 -19.75 10.72
N GLY A 61 -1.85 -18.43 10.96
CA GLY A 61 -1.06 -17.86 12.05
C GLY A 61 0.39 -17.52 11.68
N ALA A 62 0.75 -17.59 10.40
CA ALA A 62 2.09 -17.25 9.93
C ALA A 62 2.46 -15.79 10.16
N ARG A 63 3.77 -15.54 10.24
CA ARG A 63 4.34 -14.21 10.45
C ARG A 63 4.59 -13.50 9.13
N MET A 64 3.87 -12.42 8.88
CA MET A 64 3.84 -11.70 7.61
C MET A 64 5.03 -10.76 7.42
N THR A 65 5.46 -10.08 8.48
CA THR A 65 6.54 -9.10 8.42
C THR A 65 7.90 -9.68 8.80
N GLU A 66 7.93 -10.83 9.49
CA GLU A 66 9.18 -11.44 9.97
C GLU A 66 10.18 -11.68 8.84
N GLY A 67 9.78 -12.40 7.78
CA GLY A 67 10.67 -12.68 6.65
C GLY A 67 11.11 -11.42 5.89
N TYR A 68 10.19 -10.49 5.66
CA TYR A 68 10.50 -9.24 4.96
C TYR A 68 11.48 -8.38 5.77
N LEU A 69 11.15 -8.06 7.03
CA LEU A 69 11.98 -7.20 7.88
C LEU A 69 13.26 -7.89 8.35
N GLY A 70 13.25 -9.21 8.53
CA GLY A 70 14.42 -10.03 8.84
C GLY A 70 15.49 -9.97 7.74
N SER A 71 15.07 -9.73 6.51
CA SER A 71 15.97 -9.55 5.35
C SER A 71 16.41 -8.11 5.07
N SER A 72 16.07 -7.18 5.97
CA SER A 72 16.46 -5.76 5.84
C SER A 72 17.97 -5.56 5.91
N SER A 73 18.45 -4.50 5.26
CA SER A 73 19.87 -4.18 5.13
C SER A 73 20.15 -2.70 5.44
N GLY A 74 21.43 -2.33 5.51
CA GLY A 74 21.85 -0.94 5.73
C GLY A 74 21.81 -0.44 7.17
N PRO A 75 21.84 0.89 7.40
CA PRO A 75 22.07 1.49 8.71
C PRO A 75 20.98 1.20 9.76
N LEU A 76 19.76 0.90 9.31
CA LEU A 76 18.60 0.62 10.17
C LEU A 76 18.23 -0.87 10.21
N ALA A 77 19.06 -1.76 9.66
CA ALA A 77 18.75 -3.19 9.59
C ALA A 77 18.38 -3.78 10.95
N GLY A 78 19.16 -3.52 12.00
CA GLY A 78 18.88 -4.04 13.34
C GLY A 78 17.55 -3.55 13.93
N PHE A 79 17.11 -2.33 13.60
CA PHE A 79 15.81 -1.81 14.01
C PHE A 79 14.67 -2.58 13.32
N TYR A 80 14.77 -2.79 12.01
CA TYR A 80 13.75 -3.52 11.25
C TYR A 80 13.71 -5.01 11.59
N GLN A 81 14.86 -5.67 11.67
CA GLN A 81 14.97 -7.06 12.10
C GLN A 81 14.33 -7.25 13.48
N GLY A 82 14.64 -6.37 14.44
CA GLY A 82 14.03 -6.39 15.77
C GLY A 82 12.51 -6.15 15.77
N LEU A 83 11.97 -5.37 14.82
CA LEU A 83 10.51 -5.26 14.60
C LEU A 83 9.93 -6.54 13.99
N GLY A 84 10.66 -7.20 13.10
CA GLY A 84 10.26 -8.46 12.47
C GLY A 84 10.06 -9.60 13.44
N GLU A 85 10.87 -9.64 14.52
CA GLU A 85 10.74 -10.61 15.62
C GLU A 85 9.46 -10.42 16.44
N GLN A 86 8.83 -9.24 16.37
CA GLN A 86 7.68 -8.90 17.20
C GLN A 86 6.37 -9.32 16.53
N ALA A 87 5.74 -10.38 17.04
CA ALA A 87 4.46 -10.90 16.57
C ALA A 87 3.33 -9.86 16.38
N TRP A 88 3.35 -8.74 17.11
CA TRP A 88 2.30 -7.73 16.99
C TRP A 88 2.39 -6.89 15.71
N THR A 89 3.55 -6.82 15.03
CA THR A 89 3.79 -5.94 13.88
C THR A 89 3.01 -6.36 12.62
N ASP A 90 2.61 -7.62 12.53
CA ASP A 90 1.74 -8.08 11.45
C ASP A 90 0.34 -7.46 11.48
N TRP A 91 -0.21 -7.17 12.67
CA TRP A 91 -1.55 -6.58 12.78
C TRP A 91 -1.65 -5.21 12.11
N PRO A 92 -0.82 -4.21 12.46
CA PRO A 92 -0.86 -2.93 11.77
C PRO A 92 -0.45 -3.05 10.30
N TYR A 93 0.42 -4.00 9.93
CA TYR A 93 0.75 -4.26 8.53
C TYR A 93 -0.48 -4.76 7.75
N MET A 94 -1.14 -5.83 8.20
CA MET A 94 -2.30 -6.42 7.52
C MET A 94 -3.53 -5.50 7.55
N ILE A 95 -3.81 -4.85 8.67
CA ILE A 95 -4.87 -3.85 8.76
C ILE A 95 -4.55 -2.66 7.85
N GLY A 96 -3.28 -2.25 7.78
CA GLY A 96 -2.82 -1.20 6.88
C GLY A 96 -3.06 -1.59 5.42
N LEU A 97 -2.62 -2.76 4.97
CA LEU A 97 -2.82 -3.24 3.59
C LEU A 97 -4.31 -3.23 3.22
N LEU A 98 -5.17 -3.80 4.07
CA LEU A 98 -6.61 -3.83 3.83
C LEU A 98 -7.23 -2.42 3.83
N GLY A 99 -6.92 -1.63 4.86
CA GLY A 99 -7.50 -0.30 5.05
C GLY A 99 -7.08 0.69 3.97
N ILE A 100 -5.78 0.76 3.67
CA ILE A 100 -5.23 1.60 2.59
C ILE A 100 -5.79 1.14 1.25
N GLY A 101 -5.76 -0.18 0.99
CA GLY A 101 -6.26 -0.74 -0.25
C GLY A 101 -7.73 -0.43 -0.51
N LEU A 102 -8.61 -0.65 0.48
CA LEU A 102 -10.03 -0.34 0.36
C LEU A 102 -10.27 1.16 0.20
N ALA A 103 -9.60 1.99 1.00
CA ALA A 103 -9.72 3.44 0.94
C ALA A 103 -9.29 3.98 -0.45
N LEU A 104 -8.18 3.48 -1.00
CA LEU A 104 -7.69 3.87 -2.31
C LEU A 104 -8.48 3.26 -3.47
N VAL A 105 -9.08 2.08 -3.35
CA VAL A 105 -9.92 1.54 -4.44
C VAL A 105 -11.28 2.24 -4.47
N LEU A 106 -11.94 2.30 -3.32
CA LEU A 106 -13.26 2.94 -3.20
C LEU A 106 -13.17 4.47 -3.32
N GLY A 107 -12.03 5.05 -2.98
CA GLY A 107 -11.80 6.49 -2.96
C GLY A 107 -12.55 7.17 -1.81
N ILE A 108 -12.48 6.56 -0.64
CA ILE A 108 -13.06 7.05 0.62
C ILE A 108 -11.96 7.09 1.66
N GLY A 109 -11.95 8.07 2.59
CA GLY A 109 -10.88 8.15 3.58
C GLY A 109 -9.50 8.40 2.97
N THR A 110 -9.44 9.07 1.82
CA THR A 110 -8.24 9.08 0.96
C THR A 110 -7.07 9.82 1.58
N ARG A 111 -7.28 10.86 2.40
CA ARG A 111 -6.19 11.51 3.18
C ARG A 111 -5.59 10.60 4.23
N VAL A 112 -6.41 9.79 4.91
CA VAL A 112 -5.90 8.82 5.90
C VAL A 112 -5.08 7.76 5.16
N ALA A 113 -5.59 7.26 4.05
CA ALA A 113 -4.88 6.32 3.19
C ALA A 113 -3.58 6.91 2.62
N MET A 114 -3.56 8.20 2.28
CA MET A 114 -2.36 8.91 1.84
C MET A 114 -1.30 8.89 2.93
N VAL A 115 -1.62 9.31 4.15
CA VAL A 115 -0.63 9.33 5.24
C VAL A 115 -0.18 7.92 5.62
N ALA A 116 -1.13 7.00 5.84
CA ALA A 116 -0.81 5.64 6.26
C ALA A 116 -0.07 4.85 5.17
N GLY A 117 -0.53 4.94 3.92
CA GLY A 117 0.10 4.29 2.78
C GLY A 117 1.48 4.85 2.48
N SER A 118 1.64 6.18 2.53
CA SER A 118 2.96 6.77 2.34
C SER A 118 3.94 6.39 3.45
N LEU A 119 3.49 6.35 4.71
CA LEU A 119 4.33 5.92 5.82
C LEU A 119 4.76 4.45 5.68
N MET A 120 3.81 3.56 5.38
CA MET A 120 4.10 2.14 5.17
C MET A 120 5.11 1.93 4.05
N LEU A 121 4.87 2.53 2.88
CA LEU A 121 5.79 2.44 1.74
C LEU A 121 7.16 3.04 2.05
N ALA A 122 7.23 4.15 2.81
CA ALA A 122 8.50 4.75 3.19
C ALA A 122 9.30 3.85 4.16
N MET A 123 8.62 3.16 5.07
CA MET A 123 9.27 2.16 5.94
C MET A 123 9.79 0.98 5.10
N MET A 124 9.00 0.48 4.16
CA MET A 124 9.42 -0.59 3.24
C MET A 124 10.62 -0.18 2.39
N TYR A 125 10.59 1.04 1.83
CA TYR A 125 11.70 1.64 1.11
C TYR A 125 12.96 1.68 1.98
N THR A 126 12.91 2.34 3.14
CA THR A 126 14.11 2.51 3.99
C THR A 126 14.64 1.21 4.61
N SER A 127 13.86 0.14 4.61
CA SER A 127 14.29 -1.20 5.04
C SER A 127 15.16 -1.92 3.99
N HIS A 128 14.89 -1.70 2.70
CA HIS A 128 15.53 -2.45 1.60
C HIS A 128 16.21 -1.57 0.55
N ALA A 129 16.20 -0.24 0.72
CA ALA A 129 16.85 0.74 -0.15
C ALA A 129 18.40 0.72 -0.12
N TRP A 130 19.01 -0.23 0.61
CA TRP A 130 20.46 -0.29 0.80
C TRP A 130 21.14 -1.43 0.03
N PRO A 131 22.44 -1.30 -0.29
CA PRO A 131 23.22 -2.41 -0.84
C PRO A 131 23.13 -3.65 0.05
N GLY A 132 23.02 -4.83 -0.58
CA GLY A 132 22.88 -6.11 0.13
C GLY A 132 21.44 -6.48 0.49
N ALA A 133 20.44 -5.72 0.02
CA ALA A 133 19.05 -6.21 0.03
C ALA A 133 18.91 -7.49 -0.81
N VAL A 134 18.02 -8.39 -0.38
CA VAL A 134 17.73 -9.66 -1.07
C VAL A 134 17.33 -9.45 -2.52
N TYR A 135 16.60 -8.37 -2.79
CA TYR A 135 16.23 -7.98 -4.15
C TYR A 135 17.21 -6.95 -4.70
N PRO A 136 17.83 -7.20 -5.86
CA PRO A 136 18.73 -6.25 -6.49
C PRO A 136 17.97 -4.97 -6.82
N GLN A 137 18.38 -3.86 -6.22
CA GLN A 137 17.85 -2.57 -6.59
C GLN A 137 18.46 -2.07 -7.89
N GLN A 138 17.59 -1.56 -8.77
CA GLN A 138 18.01 -0.94 -10.02
C GLN A 138 18.50 0.51 -9.81
N ASN A 139 17.93 1.20 -8.81
CA ASN A 139 18.23 2.61 -8.52
C ASN A 139 18.14 2.87 -7.01
N PRO A 140 19.16 3.46 -6.38
CA PRO A 140 19.20 3.67 -4.93
C PRO A 140 18.36 4.85 -4.42
N PHE A 141 17.74 5.63 -5.31
CA PHE A 141 16.96 6.82 -4.96
C PHE A 141 15.47 6.67 -5.26
N VAL A 142 15.13 5.94 -6.31
CA VAL A 142 13.75 5.81 -6.80
C VAL A 142 13.47 4.37 -7.16
N ASP A 143 12.57 3.75 -6.41
CA ASP A 143 11.99 2.45 -6.69
C ASP A 143 10.46 2.56 -6.78
N GLU A 144 9.78 1.41 -6.86
CA GLU A 144 8.33 1.34 -6.89
C GLU A 144 7.65 1.97 -5.67
N HIS A 145 8.24 1.89 -4.47
CA HIS A 145 7.67 2.45 -3.25
C HIS A 145 7.60 3.97 -3.36
N ILE A 146 8.68 4.61 -3.83
CA ILE A 146 8.71 6.07 -4.04
C ILE A 146 7.69 6.48 -5.11
N VAL A 147 7.60 5.74 -6.22
CA VAL A 147 6.62 6.02 -7.27
C VAL A 147 5.18 5.88 -6.75
N TYR A 148 4.89 4.88 -5.94
CA TYR A 148 3.57 4.68 -5.34
C TYR A 148 3.23 5.78 -4.33
N ILE A 149 4.18 6.21 -3.49
CA ILE A 149 4.01 7.35 -2.57
C ILE A 149 3.59 8.59 -3.36
N LEU A 150 4.34 8.94 -4.40
CA LEU A 150 4.07 10.11 -5.23
C LEU A 150 2.72 9.98 -5.94
N THR A 151 2.38 8.78 -6.43
CA THR A 151 1.10 8.51 -7.10
C THR A 151 -0.08 8.67 -6.15
N ILE A 152 0.02 8.14 -4.93
CA ILE A 152 -1.01 8.29 -3.89
C ILE A 152 -1.18 9.77 -3.55
N ILE A 153 -0.09 10.48 -3.24
CA ILE A 153 -0.14 11.90 -2.89
C ILE A 153 -0.75 12.71 -4.03
N ALA A 154 -0.30 12.50 -5.26
CA ALA A 154 -0.81 13.21 -6.44
C ALA A 154 -2.30 12.93 -6.65
N ALA A 155 -2.72 11.65 -6.64
CA ALA A 155 -4.12 11.28 -6.79
C ALA A 155 -4.99 11.89 -5.70
N VAL A 156 -4.60 11.77 -4.44
CA VAL A 156 -5.40 12.27 -3.32
C VAL A 156 -5.51 13.79 -3.35
N LEU A 157 -4.40 14.52 -3.59
CA LEU A 157 -4.41 15.98 -3.63
C LEU A 157 -5.21 16.55 -4.81
N LEU A 158 -5.18 15.88 -5.97
CA LEU A 158 -5.87 16.33 -7.18
C LEU A 158 -7.36 15.89 -7.21
N GLU A 159 -7.71 14.77 -6.59
CA GLU A 159 -9.09 14.25 -6.55
C GLU A 159 -9.96 14.82 -5.42
N VAL A 160 -9.38 15.62 -4.50
CA VAL A 160 -10.13 16.24 -3.39
C VAL A 160 -11.41 16.92 -3.87
N ARG A 161 -11.35 17.61 -5.02
CA ARG A 161 -12.49 18.36 -5.57
C ARG A 161 -13.35 17.54 -6.52
N TYR A 162 -12.74 16.63 -7.27
CA TYR A 162 -13.42 15.84 -8.28
C TYR A 162 -12.72 14.50 -8.45
N GLN A 163 -13.47 13.44 -8.17
CA GLN A 163 -13.04 12.07 -8.39
C GLN A 163 -13.83 11.50 -9.56
N ALA A 164 -13.15 11.07 -10.62
CA ALA A 164 -13.83 10.57 -11.82
C ALA A 164 -14.46 9.19 -11.60
N ILE A 165 -13.78 8.31 -10.86
CA ILE A 165 -14.25 6.95 -10.58
C ILE A 165 -14.16 6.67 -9.08
N GLY A 166 -15.28 6.37 -8.44
CA GLY A 166 -15.36 5.85 -7.07
C GLY A 166 -16.38 6.59 -6.21
N LEU A 167 -16.36 6.30 -4.91
CA LEU A 167 -17.43 6.62 -3.96
C LEU A 167 -17.15 7.89 -3.14
N GLY A 168 -16.12 8.67 -3.47
CA GLY A 168 -15.72 9.85 -2.68
C GLY A 168 -16.81 10.92 -2.60
N GLU A 169 -17.60 11.11 -3.65
CA GLU A 169 -18.73 12.06 -3.61
C GLU A 169 -19.87 11.61 -2.68
N TRP A 170 -20.09 10.30 -2.54
CA TRP A 170 -21.01 9.76 -1.55
C TRP A 170 -20.43 9.90 -0.14
N TRP A 171 -19.15 9.57 0.04
CA TRP A 171 -18.45 9.66 1.32
C TRP A 171 -18.42 11.09 1.88
N LYS A 172 -18.15 12.09 1.03
CA LYS A 172 -18.13 13.51 1.40
C LYS A 172 -19.47 14.02 1.92
N ARG A 173 -20.60 13.38 1.58
CA ARG A 173 -21.95 13.76 2.03
C ARG A 173 -22.31 13.19 3.41
N LEU A 174 -21.49 12.30 3.97
CA LEU A 174 -21.71 11.80 5.32
C LEU A 174 -21.47 12.92 6.32
N SER A 175 -22.42 13.14 7.24
CA SER A 175 -22.38 14.26 8.21
C SER A 175 -21.13 14.26 9.09
N ILE A 176 -20.52 13.10 9.33
CA ILE A 176 -19.26 12.98 10.07
C ILE A 176 -18.05 13.47 9.23
N VAL A 177 -18.06 13.25 7.93
CA VAL A 177 -16.98 13.64 6.99
C VAL A 177 -17.06 15.14 6.68
N GLU A 178 -18.27 15.68 6.53
CA GLU A 178 -18.46 17.13 6.39
C GLU A 178 -17.90 17.91 7.59
N LYS A 179 -18.09 17.37 8.80
CA LYS A 179 -17.54 17.93 10.05
C LYS A 179 -16.04 17.71 10.18
N ASN A 180 -15.50 16.66 9.58
CA ASN A 180 -14.10 16.25 9.69
C ASN A 180 -13.43 16.14 8.31
N ARG A 181 -12.97 17.28 7.76
CA ARG A 181 -12.33 17.33 6.42
C ARG A 181 -11.05 16.50 6.27
N TRP A 182 -10.49 15.98 7.36
CA TRP A 182 -9.35 15.07 7.33
C TRP A 182 -9.75 13.62 6.96
N LEU A 183 -11.06 13.29 7.01
CA LEU A 183 -11.61 12.00 6.58
C LEU A 183 -11.88 11.91 5.08
N VAL A 184 -11.69 12.99 4.32
CA VAL A 184 -11.85 12.98 2.85
C VAL A 184 -10.67 12.25 2.22
#